data_AF-A0A971ZWG1-F1
#
_entry.id   AF-A0A971ZWG1-F1
#
_cell.length_a   1.000
_cell.length_b   1.000
_cell.length_c   1.000
_cell.angle_alpha   90.00
_cell.angle_beta   90.00
_cell.angle_gamma   90.00
#
_symmetry.space_group_name_H-M   'P 1'
#
loop_
_entity.id
_entity.type
_entity.pdbx_description
1 polymer ?
#
loop_
_entity_poly.entity_id
_entity_poly.type
_entity_poly.pdbx_seq_one_letter_code
_entity_poly.pdbx_strand_id
1 'polypeptide(L)'
;MITFRCSNCKAEIEVPDHYAGRVAQCPTCGRKLRVPPPATDRTDARSAALPLDASSTGSIVSLDGRVYQVRPQIEGMMIAAAAVIGVSVPVLAVIGLTLRTYSPWLWAGLIATAVAGFGMLLVVPGFSNIRRSHGRKSGRRLGMITLAGGLALAAAYLSLGLISYAVADHSGCRARLESVYQAMMQYASQNEGRLPPRPETLVELGYLKASKLTCPKHGRVREGDPTYIPESYSSRIDLRTEGDTFPDETVILIDATVHRSDDIADPQTGKPMPFCYALRLRPDAQGQVVGYVPYVQVLERINEQRRIIGRVEGNRRTHRSGGGESAPPPSEVPSPAAATPQGE
;
A
#
# COMPACT_ATOMS: atom_id res chain seq x y z
N MET A 1 1.48 15.07 -46.32
CA MET A 1 0.46 14.31 -45.57
C MET A 1 1.08 13.81 -44.30
N ILE A 2 0.43 13.99 -43.15
CA ILE A 2 0.90 13.52 -41.85
C ILE A 2 0.06 12.31 -41.44
N THR A 3 0.72 11.18 -41.18
CA THR A 3 0.08 9.97 -40.64
C THR A 3 0.48 9.79 -39.18
N PHE A 4 -0.51 9.59 -38.31
CA PHE A 4 -0.27 9.34 -36.87
C PHE A 4 -1.41 8.53 -36.25
N ARG A 5 -1.20 8.01 -35.04
CA ARG A 5 -2.18 7.18 -34.32
C ARG A 5 -2.86 7.93 -33.18
N CYS A 6 -4.16 7.73 -33.01
CA CYS A 6 -4.92 8.30 -31.89
C CYS A 6 -4.46 7.71 -30.54
N SER A 7 -4.20 8.57 -29.54
CA SER A 7 -3.76 8.14 -28.20
C SER A 7 -4.82 7.33 -27.42
N ASN A 8 -6.10 7.41 -27.80
CA ASN A 8 -7.18 6.72 -27.11
C ASN A 8 -7.57 5.39 -27.78
N CYS A 9 -7.94 5.45 -29.07
CA CYS A 9 -8.46 4.27 -29.79
C CYS A 9 -7.42 3.57 -30.68
N LYS A 10 -6.21 4.13 -30.82
CA LYS A 10 -5.11 3.62 -31.68
C LYS A 10 -5.42 3.58 -33.19
N ALA A 11 -6.54 4.14 -33.64
CA ALA A 11 -6.82 4.29 -35.06
C ALA A 11 -5.75 5.16 -35.74
N GLU A 12 -5.36 4.77 -36.94
CA GLU A 12 -4.46 5.52 -37.81
C GLU A 12 -5.24 6.62 -38.52
N ILE A 13 -4.72 7.84 -38.48
CA ILE A 13 -5.37 9.03 -39.00
C ILE A 13 -4.40 9.70 -39.97
N GLU A 14 -4.88 9.95 -41.19
CA GLU A 14 -4.17 10.74 -42.19
C GLU A 14 -4.77 12.14 -42.26
N VAL A 15 -3.93 13.17 -42.14
CA VAL A 15 -4.36 14.56 -42.16
C VAL A 15 -3.43 15.40 -43.05
N PRO A 16 -3.97 16.37 -43.82
CA PRO A 16 -3.15 17.31 -44.57
C PRO A 16 -2.18 18.13 -43.70
N ASP A 17 -1.02 18.50 -44.26
CA ASP A 17 0.07 19.15 -43.52
C ASP A 17 -0.33 20.50 -42.89
N HIS A 18 -1.32 21.20 -43.45
CA HIS A 18 -1.81 22.48 -42.90
C HIS A 18 -2.55 22.35 -41.56
N TYR A 19 -2.89 21.13 -41.13
CA TYR A 19 -3.45 20.87 -39.80
C TYR A 19 -2.38 20.59 -38.74
N ALA A 20 -1.10 20.56 -39.11
CA ALA A 20 0.01 20.40 -38.17
C ALA A 20 -0.10 21.37 -36.98
N GLY A 21 -0.01 20.82 -35.76
CA GLY A 21 -0.09 21.59 -34.51
C GLY A 21 -1.49 22.01 -34.06
N ARG A 22 -2.53 21.85 -34.91
CA ARG A 22 -3.93 22.18 -34.58
C ARG A 22 -4.61 21.05 -33.80
N VAL A 23 -5.73 21.37 -33.17
CA VAL A 23 -6.59 20.40 -32.48
C VAL A 23 -7.63 19.89 -33.46
N ALA A 24 -7.69 18.57 -33.63
CA ALA A 24 -8.67 17.87 -34.46
C ALA A 24 -9.47 16.86 -33.61
N GLN A 25 -10.62 16.40 -34.10
CA GLN A 25 -11.38 15.31 -33.47
C GLN A 25 -11.09 13.98 -34.15
N CYS A 26 -10.89 12.92 -33.38
CA CYS A 26 -10.71 11.58 -33.92
C CYS A 26 -11.99 11.08 -34.59
N PRO A 27 -11.96 10.62 -35.86
CA PRO A 27 -13.15 10.12 -36.54
C PRO A 27 -13.70 8.82 -35.93
N THR A 28 -12.85 8.04 -35.26
CA THR A 28 -13.23 6.75 -34.67
C THR A 28 -13.81 6.87 -33.26
N CYS A 29 -13.32 7.83 -32.44
CA CYS A 29 -13.71 7.92 -31.02
C CYS A 29 -14.18 9.30 -30.55
N GLY A 30 -14.21 10.32 -31.42
CA GLY A 30 -14.70 11.67 -31.13
C GLY A 30 -13.82 12.52 -30.21
N ARG A 31 -12.75 11.97 -29.61
CA ARG A 31 -11.87 12.73 -28.72
C ARG A 31 -11.05 13.77 -29.48
N LYS A 32 -10.91 14.96 -28.88
CA LYS A 32 -10.00 16.02 -29.33
C LYS A 32 -8.55 15.59 -29.13
N LEU A 33 -7.71 15.77 -30.15
CA LEU A 33 -6.30 15.42 -30.16
C LEU A 33 -5.50 16.47 -30.94
N ARG A 34 -4.21 16.61 -30.64
CA ARG A 34 -3.32 17.57 -31.30
C ARG A 34 -2.53 16.87 -32.40
N VAL A 35 -2.59 17.39 -33.62
CA VAL A 35 -1.85 16.86 -34.77
C VAL A 35 -0.36 17.16 -34.58
N PRO A 36 0.56 16.19 -34.67
CA PRO A 36 1.98 16.43 -34.54
C PRO A 36 2.51 17.33 -35.68
N PRO A 37 3.55 18.16 -35.43
CA PRO A 37 4.20 18.89 -36.50
C PRO A 37 4.81 17.91 -37.52
N PRO A 38 4.91 18.29 -38.81
CA PRO A 38 5.58 17.45 -39.80
C PRO A 38 7.00 17.20 -39.30
N ALA A 39 7.47 15.96 -39.40
CA ALA A 39 8.87 15.66 -39.18
C ALA A 39 9.64 16.42 -40.25
N THR A 40 10.17 17.58 -39.91
CA THR A 40 11.17 18.25 -40.74
C THR A 40 12.30 17.25 -40.85
N ASP A 41 12.52 16.74 -42.06
CA ASP A 41 13.59 15.83 -42.41
C ASP A 41 14.86 16.28 -41.70
N ARG A 42 15.26 15.55 -40.65
CA ARG A 42 16.58 15.68 -40.02
C ARG A 42 17.62 14.96 -40.88
N THR A 43 17.50 15.15 -42.17
CA THR A 43 18.35 14.60 -43.22
C THR A 43 19.44 15.65 -43.45
N ASP A 44 20.67 15.24 -43.12
CA ASP A 44 21.93 15.85 -43.59
C ASP A 44 22.55 17.03 -42.82
N ALA A 45 22.74 16.86 -41.50
CA ALA A 45 23.82 17.57 -40.78
C ALA A 45 24.77 16.59 -40.05
N ARG A 46 24.96 15.39 -40.60
CA ARG A 46 25.90 14.39 -40.07
C ARG A 46 26.64 13.67 -41.20
N SER A 47 27.29 14.43 -42.08
CA SER A 47 28.39 13.93 -42.92
C SER A 47 29.25 15.09 -43.42
N ALA A 48 29.99 15.69 -42.50
CA ALA A 48 31.27 16.31 -42.78
C ALA A 48 32.21 15.90 -41.65
N ALA A 49 32.84 14.75 -41.84
CA ALA A 49 33.91 14.27 -40.99
C ALA A 49 35.12 15.21 -41.16
N LEU A 50 35.49 15.91 -40.09
CA LEU A 50 36.85 16.37 -39.89
C LEU A 50 37.54 15.36 -38.95
N PRO A 51 38.73 14.86 -39.29
CA PRO A 51 39.54 14.09 -38.36
C PRO A 51 40.09 15.07 -37.33
N LEU A 52 39.45 15.13 -36.17
CA LEU A 52 40.05 15.80 -35.01
C LEU A 52 41.06 14.84 -34.40
N ASP A 53 42.30 15.07 -34.81
CA ASP A 53 43.48 14.59 -34.13
C ASP A 53 43.40 14.85 -32.63
N ALA A 54 43.95 13.87 -31.94
CA ALA A 54 44.03 13.79 -30.51
C ALA A 54 44.75 15.00 -29.91
N SER A 55 44.33 15.32 -28.69
CA SER A 55 45.23 15.78 -27.64
C SER A 55 45.79 17.20 -27.76
N SER A 56 44.92 18.20 -27.58
CA SER A 56 45.35 19.48 -27.00
C SER A 56 44.18 20.14 -26.28
N THR A 57 43.90 19.69 -25.06
CA THR A 57 43.00 20.41 -24.13
C THR A 57 43.86 21.29 -23.22
N GLY A 58 44.54 22.25 -23.83
CA GLY A 58 45.19 23.35 -23.14
C GLY A 58 44.98 24.59 -24.00
N SER A 59 43.97 25.40 -23.66
CA SER A 59 43.74 26.67 -24.34
C SER A 59 44.92 27.60 -24.03
N ILE A 60 45.88 27.65 -24.94
CA ILE A 60 46.96 28.64 -24.89
C ILE A 60 46.40 29.89 -25.55
N VAL A 61 46.04 30.89 -24.73
CA VAL A 61 45.69 32.22 -25.21
C VAL A 61 46.98 33.04 -25.21
N SER A 62 47.44 33.47 -26.38
CA SER A 62 48.60 34.36 -26.50
C SER A 62 48.11 35.79 -26.65
N LEU A 63 48.32 36.60 -25.62
CA LEU A 63 48.29 38.06 -25.72
C LEU A 63 49.75 38.54 -25.73
N ASP A 64 50.09 39.42 -26.67
CA ASP A 64 51.38 40.13 -26.75
C ASP A 64 52.64 39.24 -26.77
N GLY A 65 52.59 38.11 -27.51
CA GLY A 65 53.78 37.26 -27.73
C GLY A 65 54.29 36.56 -26.47
N ARG A 66 53.58 36.63 -25.35
CA ARG A 66 53.86 35.85 -24.14
C ARG A 66 52.86 34.73 -24.01
N VAL A 67 53.37 33.52 -23.80
CA VAL A 67 52.60 32.30 -23.66
C VAL A 67 52.24 32.15 -22.18
N TYR A 68 50.96 32.34 -21.83
CA TYR A 68 50.47 32.13 -20.47
C TYR A 68 49.86 30.73 -20.36
N GLN A 69 50.45 29.90 -19.51
CA GLN A 69 49.93 28.56 -19.20
C GLN A 69 48.88 28.70 -18.08
N VAL A 70 47.60 28.71 -18.45
CA VAL A 70 46.50 28.72 -17.47
C VAL A 70 46.46 27.36 -16.79
N ARG A 71 47.04 27.26 -15.59
CA ARG A 71 46.94 26.06 -14.75
C ARG A 71 45.52 26.05 -14.15
N PRO A 72 44.62 25.15 -14.58
CA PRO A 72 43.25 25.16 -14.07
C PRO A 72 43.30 24.86 -12.57
N GLN A 73 42.63 25.68 -11.76
CA GLN A 73 42.66 25.66 -10.29
C GLN A 73 41.79 24.52 -9.70
N ILE A 74 41.88 23.32 -10.28
CA ILE A 74 40.99 22.18 -9.98
C ILE A 74 41.25 21.59 -8.58
N GLU A 75 42.44 21.82 -8.01
CA GLU A 75 42.80 21.31 -6.68
C GLU A 75 41.94 21.93 -5.56
N GLY A 76 41.55 23.21 -5.70
CA GLY A 76 40.70 23.88 -4.71
C GLY A 76 39.25 23.37 -4.68
N MET A 77 38.67 23.05 -5.85
CA MET A 77 37.29 22.56 -5.93
C MET A 77 37.11 21.15 -5.39
N MET A 78 38.10 20.26 -5.54
CA MET A 78 38.04 18.90 -5.01
C MET A 78 38.03 18.88 -3.48
N ILE A 79 38.80 19.75 -2.84
CA ILE A 79 38.85 19.88 -1.38
C ILE A 79 37.54 20.47 -0.85
N ALA A 80 37.00 21.50 -1.52
CA ALA A 80 35.72 22.09 -1.15
C ALA A 80 34.56 21.09 -1.27
N ALA A 81 34.51 20.28 -2.34
CA ALA A 81 33.47 19.25 -2.51
C ALA A 81 33.57 18.15 -1.45
N ALA A 82 34.78 17.71 -1.10
CA ALA A 82 35.00 16.71 -0.06
C ALA A 82 34.56 17.23 1.33
N ALA A 83 34.81 18.51 1.63
CA ALA A 83 34.38 19.13 2.88
C ALA A 83 32.84 19.23 3.00
N VAL A 84 32.15 19.60 1.93
CA VAL A 84 30.67 19.68 1.93
C VAL A 84 30.05 18.28 2.15
N ILE A 85 30.58 17.25 1.49
CA ILE A 85 30.11 15.87 1.68
C ILE A 85 30.41 15.38 3.10
N GLY A 86 31.62 15.64 3.61
CA GLY A 86 32.02 15.23 4.96
C GLY A 86 31.19 15.83 6.10
N VAL A 87 30.68 17.06 5.93
CA VAL A 87 29.84 17.73 6.96
C VAL A 87 28.36 17.39 6.80
N SER A 88 27.87 17.17 5.57
CA SER A 88 26.46 16.88 5.31
C SER A 88 25.98 15.53 5.88
N VAL A 89 26.81 14.48 5.79
CA VAL A 89 26.51 13.13 6.29
C VAL A 89 26.26 13.07 7.81
N PRO A 90 27.14 13.60 8.69
CA PRO A 90 26.91 13.58 10.13
C PRO A 90 25.71 14.45 10.55
N VAL A 91 25.46 15.58 9.88
CA VAL A 91 24.28 16.42 10.17
C VAL A 91 22.98 15.66 9.86
N LEU A 92 22.90 14.96 8.73
CA LEU A 92 21.74 14.12 8.39
C LEU A 92 21.59 12.92 9.34
N ALA A 93 22.70 12.33 9.80
CA ALA A 93 22.68 11.25 10.79
C ALA A 93 22.14 11.72 12.15
N VAL A 94 22.54 12.92 12.61
CA VAL A 94 22.04 13.54 13.85
C VAL A 94 20.56 13.89 13.72
N ILE A 95 20.13 14.50 12.60
CA ILE A 95 18.71 14.80 12.33
C ILE A 95 17.88 13.51 12.33
N GLY A 96 18.36 12.45 11.68
CA GLY A 96 17.73 11.13 11.71
C GLY A 96 17.62 10.60 13.15
N LEU A 97 18.68 10.68 13.94
CA LEU A 97 18.71 10.24 15.34
C LEU A 97 17.74 11.02 16.23
N THR A 98 17.54 12.30 15.97
CA THR A 98 16.54 13.11 16.68
C THR A 98 15.10 12.79 16.25
N LEU A 99 14.89 12.30 15.03
CA LEU A 99 13.58 11.90 14.49
C LEU A 99 13.27 10.40 14.69
N ARG A 100 14.08 9.70 15.49
CA ARG A 100 14.04 8.24 15.76
C ARG A 100 12.71 7.70 16.30
N THR A 101 11.76 8.58 16.63
CA THR A 101 10.44 8.21 17.12
C THR A 101 9.39 7.95 16.03
N TYR A 102 9.60 8.32 14.76
CA TYR A 102 8.47 8.42 13.83
C TYR A 102 8.29 7.34 12.75
N SER A 103 9.32 6.60 12.32
CA SER A 103 9.11 5.43 11.45
C SER A 103 10.42 4.66 11.19
N PRO A 104 10.51 3.35 11.46
CA PRO A 104 11.67 2.53 11.08
C PRO A 104 11.91 2.50 9.56
N TRP A 105 10.88 2.79 8.75
CA TRP A 105 10.99 2.83 7.29
C TRP A 105 11.74 4.05 6.76
N LEU A 106 11.70 5.19 7.48
CA LEU A 106 12.46 6.38 7.10
C LEU A 106 13.97 6.16 7.23
N TRP A 107 14.40 5.40 8.25
CA TRP A 107 15.79 5.02 8.44
C TRP A 107 16.29 4.07 7.35
N ALA A 108 15.49 3.08 6.97
CA ALA A 108 15.83 2.19 5.87
C ALA A 108 16.03 2.97 4.55
N GLY A 109 15.17 3.95 4.27
CA GLY A 109 15.30 4.83 3.11
C GLY A 109 16.57 5.70 3.15
N LEU A 110 16.86 6.34 4.30
CA LEU A 110 18.05 7.18 4.46
C LEU A 110 19.35 6.37 4.32
N ILE A 111 19.43 5.20 4.95
CA ILE A 111 20.61 4.31 4.83
C ILE A 111 20.80 3.88 3.37
N ALA A 112 19.72 3.51 2.68
CA ALA A 112 19.78 3.13 1.28
C ALA A 112 20.30 4.28 0.38
N THR A 113 19.82 5.50 0.58
CA THR A 113 20.30 6.67 -0.20
C THR A 113 21.77 7.02 0.10
N ALA A 114 22.18 6.96 1.36
CA ALA A 114 23.57 7.23 1.76
C ALA A 114 24.53 6.22 1.13
N VAL A 115 24.18 4.94 1.12
CA VAL A 115 25.04 3.90 0.54
C VAL A 115 25.04 3.91 -0.98
N ALA A 116 23.90 4.22 -1.63
CA ALA A 116 23.87 4.46 -3.08
C ALA A 116 24.76 5.66 -3.48
N GLY A 117 24.73 6.75 -2.70
CA GLY A 117 25.60 7.90 -2.89
C GLY A 117 27.08 7.55 -2.71
N PHE A 118 27.41 6.75 -1.70
CA PHE A 118 28.77 6.27 -1.47
C PHE A 118 29.26 5.35 -2.61
N GLY A 119 28.39 4.51 -3.15
CA GLY A 119 28.69 3.69 -4.33
C GLY A 119 29.05 4.54 -5.56
N MET A 120 28.28 5.60 -5.85
CA MET A 120 28.61 6.53 -6.94
C MET A 120 29.94 7.26 -6.71
N LEU A 121 30.24 7.67 -5.48
CA LEU A 121 31.49 8.32 -5.11
C LEU A 121 32.72 7.42 -5.34
N LEU A 122 32.57 6.09 -5.31
CA LEU A 122 33.65 5.16 -5.63
C LEU A 122 33.78 4.88 -7.13
N VAL A 123 32.68 4.89 -7.89
CA VAL A 123 32.69 4.61 -9.34
C VAL A 123 33.36 5.73 -10.15
N VAL A 124 33.11 7.00 -9.81
CA VAL A 124 33.68 8.16 -10.52
C VAL A 124 35.23 8.18 -10.51
N PRO A 125 35.92 8.08 -9.36
CA PRO A 125 37.38 8.05 -9.34
C PRO A 125 37.95 6.78 -9.98
N GLY A 126 37.28 5.62 -9.83
CA GLY A 126 37.66 4.38 -10.52
C GLY A 126 37.66 4.52 -12.04
N PHE A 127 36.59 5.10 -12.61
CA PHE A 127 36.47 5.35 -14.04
C PHE A 127 37.51 6.38 -14.53
N SER A 128 37.78 7.42 -13.73
CA SER A 128 38.82 8.42 -14.05
C SER A 128 40.22 7.81 -14.08
N ASN A 129 40.53 6.89 -13.15
CA ASN A 129 41.82 6.22 -13.08
C ASN A 129 42.01 5.24 -14.25
N ILE A 130 40.97 4.52 -14.65
CA ILE A 130 41.00 3.65 -15.84
C ILE A 130 41.35 4.48 -17.07
N ARG A 131 40.69 5.64 -17.25
CA ARG A 131 40.91 6.52 -18.40
C ARG A 131 42.29 7.17 -18.41
N ARG A 132 42.87 7.46 -17.24
CA ARG A 132 44.26 7.98 -17.13
C ARG A 132 45.34 6.91 -17.26
N SER A 133 45.02 5.64 -16.97
CA SER A 133 45.99 4.53 -17.06
C SER A 133 46.19 4.01 -18.49
N HIS A 134 46.56 4.87 -19.43
CA HIS A 134 47.06 4.41 -20.73
C HIS A 134 48.48 3.83 -20.55
N GLY A 135 48.57 2.53 -20.22
CA GLY A 135 49.81 1.75 -20.37
C GLY A 135 50.27 0.90 -19.18
N ARG A 136 49.82 1.14 -17.94
CA ARG A 136 50.22 0.31 -16.77
C ARG A 136 49.21 -0.80 -16.49
N LYS A 137 49.62 -2.05 -16.71
CA LYS A 137 48.82 -3.27 -16.44
C LYS A 137 48.26 -3.35 -15.00
N SER A 138 48.92 -2.76 -14.01
CA SER A 138 48.42 -2.80 -12.61
C SER A 138 47.20 -1.89 -12.37
N GLY A 139 47.11 -0.74 -13.05
CA GLY A 139 45.99 0.20 -12.88
C GLY A 139 44.65 -0.38 -13.36
N ARG A 140 44.68 -1.18 -14.43
CA ARG A 140 43.49 -1.86 -14.97
C ARG A 140 42.90 -2.88 -14.00
N ARG A 141 43.73 -3.63 -13.25
CA ARG A 141 43.23 -4.63 -12.30
C ARG A 141 42.50 -3.98 -11.13
N LEU A 142 43.06 -2.91 -10.56
CA LEU A 142 42.42 -2.19 -9.46
C LEU A 142 41.13 -1.48 -9.90
N GLY A 143 41.13 -0.92 -11.12
CA GLY A 143 39.94 -0.33 -11.72
C GLY A 143 38.81 -1.35 -11.94
N MET A 144 39.14 -2.55 -12.41
CA MET A 144 38.15 -3.64 -12.58
C MET A 144 37.59 -4.11 -11.24
N ILE A 145 38.43 -4.25 -10.21
CA ILE A 145 37.99 -4.67 -8.85
C ILE A 145 37.04 -3.64 -8.24
N THR A 146 37.38 -2.34 -8.34
CA THR A 146 36.53 -1.26 -7.81
C THR A 146 35.20 -1.16 -8.54
N LEU A 147 35.19 -1.31 -9.87
CA LEU A 147 33.97 -1.31 -10.66
C LEU A 147 33.07 -2.52 -10.36
N ALA A 148 33.66 -3.72 -10.25
CA ALA A 148 32.94 -4.94 -9.89
C ALA A 148 32.35 -4.85 -8.47
N GLY A 149 33.12 -4.32 -7.50
CA GLY A 149 32.64 -4.09 -6.13
C GLY A 149 31.47 -3.10 -6.08
N GLY A 150 31.54 -2.00 -6.84
CA GLY A 150 30.46 -1.02 -6.94
C GLY A 150 29.17 -1.60 -7.53
N LEU A 151 29.28 -2.40 -8.60
CA LEU A 151 28.14 -3.09 -9.22
C LEU A 151 27.51 -4.12 -8.29
N ALA A 152 28.31 -4.91 -7.57
CA ALA A 152 27.81 -5.90 -6.62
C ALA A 152 27.03 -5.24 -5.47
N LEU A 153 27.53 -4.14 -4.92
CA LEU A 153 26.84 -3.35 -3.90
C LEU A 153 25.51 -2.78 -4.43
N ALA A 154 25.51 -2.21 -5.63
CA ALA A 154 24.30 -1.66 -6.24
C ALA A 154 23.22 -2.74 -6.45
N ALA A 155 23.60 -3.93 -6.91
CA ALA A 155 22.68 -5.05 -7.10
C ALA A 155 22.09 -5.55 -5.77
N ALA A 156 22.91 -5.68 -4.73
CA ALA A 156 22.45 -6.06 -3.39
C ALA A 156 21.47 -5.04 -2.78
N TYR A 157 21.61 -3.76 -3.09
CA TYR A 157 20.66 -2.73 -2.66
C TYR A 157 19.34 -2.75 -3.43
N LEU A 158 19.40 -2.99 -4.74
CA LEU A 158 18.20 -3.16 -5.56
C LEU A 158 17.34 -4.34 -5.07
N SER A 159 17.97 -5.45 -4.69
CA SER A 159 17.24 -6.59 -4.13
C SER A 159 16.63 -6.27 -2.75
N LEU A 160 17.36 -5.60 -1.85
CA LEU A 160 16.82 -5.13 -0.57
C LEU A 160 15.65 -4.14 -0.74
N GLY A 161 15.74 -3.23 -1.71
CA GLY A 161 14.68 -2.30 -2.06
C GLY A 161 13.41 -3.00 -2.57
N LEU A 162 13.57 -4.02 -3.42
CA LEU A 162 12.46 -4.84 -3.92
C LEU A 162 11.77 -5.63 -2.79
N ILE A 163 12.56 -6.21 -1.87
CA ILE A 163 12.01 -6.90 -0.68
C ILE A 163 11.26 -5.90 0.21
N SER A 164 11.83 -4.72 0.46
CA SER A 164 11.18 -3.69 1.28
C SER A 164 9.87 -3.20 0.66
N TYR A 165 9.83 -3.03 -0.66
CA TYR A 165 8.62 -2.65 -1.39
C TYR A 165 7.54 -3.72 -1.30
N ALA A 166 7.91 -5.00 -1.43
CA ALA A 166 6.97 -6.11 -1.27
C ALA A 166 6.37 -6.17 0.15
N VAL A 167 7.16 -5.90 1.20
CA VAL A 167 6.68 -5.86 2.58
C VAL A 167 5.79 -4.64 2.85
N ALA A 168 6.08 -3.49 2.24
CA ALA A 168 5.28 -2.27 2.41
C ALA A 168 3.82 -2.45 1.96
N ASP A 169 3.56 -3.29 0.94
CA ASP A 169 2.20 -3.53 0.42
C ASP A 169 1.28 -4.23 1.45
N HIS A 170 1.84 -4.99 2.39
CA HIS A 170 1.07 -5.65 3.45
C HIS A 170 0.64 -4.70 4.58
N SER A 171 1.25 -3.51 4.70
CA SER A 171 0.91 -2.55 5.75
C SER A 171 -0.46 -1.88 5.55
N GLY A 172 -0.99 -1.90 4.32
CA GLY A 172 -2.22 -1.21 3.97
C GLY A 172 -3.46 -1.75 4.68
N CYS A 173 -3.57 -3.08 4.88
CA CYS A 173 -4.75 -3.66 5.52
C CYS A 173 -4.78 -3.36 7.02
N ARG A 174 -3.64 -3.53 7.71
CA ARG A 174 -3.51 -3.21 9.14
C ARG A 174 -3.81 -1.74 9.42
N ALA A 175 -3.25 -0.82 8.63
CA ALA A 175 -3.48 0.60 8.82
C ALA A 175 -4.95 1.02 8.56
N ARG A 176 -5.66 0.33 7.65
CA ARG A 176 -7.09 0.56 7.43
C ARG A 176 -7.93 0.01 8.58
N LEU A 177 -7.66 -1.20 9.06
CA LEU A 177 -8.31 -1.77 10.25
C LEU A 177 -8.16 -0.88 11.48
N GLU A 178 -6.95 -0.34 11.70
CA GLU A 178 -6.70 0.63 12.78
C GLU A 178 -7.57 1.89 12.61
N SER A 179 -7.72 2.40 11.38
CA SER A 179 -8.61 3.56 11.15
C SER A 179 -10.09 3.24 11.38
N VAL A 180 -10.54 2.03 11.07
CA VAL A 180 -11.91 1.59 11.39
C VAL A 180 -12.09 1.51 12.90
N TYR A 181 -11.12 0.93 13.60
CA TYR A 181 -11.11 0.84 15.06
C TYR A 181 -11.21 2.22 15.72
N GLN A 182 -10.35 3.16 15.31
CA GLN A 182 -10.36 4.53 15.83
C GLN A 182 -11.71 5.24 15.56
N ALA A 183 -12.29 5.06 14.37
CA ALA A 183 -13.60 5.62 14.05
C ALA A 183 -14.72 5.02 14.92
N MET A 184 -14.68 3.72 15.22
CA MET A 184 -15.63 3.07 16.12
C MET A 184 -15.50 3.59 17.56
N MET A 185 -14.27 3.76 18.05
CA MET A 185 -14.03 4.33 19.39
C MET A 185 -14.51 5.78 19.49
N GLN A 186 -14.29 6.56 18.43
CA GLN A 186 -14.79 7.93 18.37
C GLN A 186 -16.32 7.98 18.37
N TYR A 187 -16.98 7.12 17.58
CA TYR A 187 -18.43 6.99 17.59
C TYR A 187 -18.96 6.59 18.98
N ALA A 188 -18.37 5.57 19.60
CA ALA A 188 -18.77 5.09 20.92
C ALA A 188 -18.65 6.19 21.98
N SER A 189 -17.59 7.00 21.93
CA SER A 189 -17.40 8.12 22.86
C SER A 189 -18.53 9.17 22.79
N GLN A 190 -19.18 9.32 21.64
CA GLN A 190 -20.28 10.27 21.43
C GLN A 190 -21.67 9.65 21.61
N ASN A 191 -21.77 8.32 21.68
CA ASN A 191 -23.03 7.58 21.73
C ASN A 191 -23.15 6.72 22.99
N GLU A 192 -22.72 7.23 24.14
CA GLU A 192 -22.84 6.55 25.45
C GLU A 192 -22.20 5.15 25.47
N GLY A 193 -21.09 4.97 24.75
CA GLY A 193 -20.41 3.68 24.62
C GLY A 193 -21.04 2.72 23.60
N ARG A 194 -22.18 3.06 23.00
CA ARG A 194 -22.83 2.21 22.00
C ARG A 194 -22.01 2.18 20.72
N LEU A 195 -21.77 0.99 20.19
CA LEU A 195 -21.16 0.78 18.88
C LEU A 195 -22.14 1.11 17.75
N PRO A 196 -21.66 1.50 16.56
CA PRO A 196 -22.53 1.77 15.42
C PRO A 196 -23.28 0.51 14.99
N PRO A 197 -24.56 0.60 14.57
CA PRO A 197 -25.34 -0.56 14.17
C PRO A 197 -24.79 -1.24 12.91
N ARG A 198 -24.09 -0.46 12.05
CA ARG A 198 -23.39 -0.95 10.87
C ARG A 198 -22.10 -0.12 10.62
N PRO A 199 -21.03 -0.68 10.04
CA PRO A 199 -19.81 0.06 9.74
C PRO A 199 -20.04 1.26 8.81
N GLU A 200 -21.04 1.19 7.92
CA GLU A 200 -21.42 2.28 7.01
C GLU A 200 -21.88 3.53 7.75
N THR A 201 -22.46 3.37 8.94
CA THR A 201 -22.84 4.51 9.79
C THR A 201 -21.63 5.39 10.14
N LEU A 202 -20.42 4.81 10.23
CA LEU A 202 -19.20 5.59 10.43
C LEU A 202 -18.85 6.46 9.22
N VAL A 203 -19.18 6.00 8.02
CA VAL A 203 -18.96 6.76 6.78
C VAL A 203 -20.04 7.80 6.57
N GLU A 204 -21.30 7.42 6.79
CA GLU A 204 -22.47 8.32 6.70
C GLU A 204 -22.34 9.51 7.65
N LEU A 205 -21.85 9.29 8.87
CA LEU A 205 -21.64 10.33 9.87
C LEU A 205 -20.25 11.01 9.77
N GLY A 206 -19.42 10.61 8.81
CA GLY A 206 -18.13 11.26 8.53
C GLY A 206 -16.98 10.91 9.49
N TYR A 207 -17.13 9.91 10.36
CA TYR A 207 -16.04 9.40 11.21
C TYR A 207 -14.96 8.67 10.40
N LEU A 208 -15.35 8.06 9.29
CA LEU A 208 -14.45 7.26 8.47
C LEU A 208 -14.63 7.59 6.99
N LYS A 209 -13.52 7.73 6.25
CA LYS A 209 -13.59 7.81 4.79
C LYS A 209 -13.98 6.45 4.24
N ALA A 210 -14.89 6.43 3.28
CA ALA A 210 -15.30 5.26 2.53
C ALA A 210 -14.17 4.34 2.05
N SER A 211 -13.13 4.95 1.49
CA SER A 211 -11.94 4.25 0.99
C SER A 211 -11.19 3.46 2.06
N LYS A 212 -11.47 3.67 3.35
CA LYS A 212 -10.88 2.94 4.48
C LYS A 212 -11.65 1.68 4.86
N LEU A 213 -12.93 1.55 4.48
CA LEU A 213 -13.71 0.32 4.68
C LEU A 213 -13.42 -0.77 3.64
N THR A 214 -12.76 -0.43 2.54
CA THR A 214 -12.45 -1.39 1.47
C THR A 214 -11.07 -2.01 1.65
N CYS A 215 -10.90 -3.27 1.29
CA CYS A 215 -9.57 -3.91 1.26
C CYS A 215 -8.77 -3.35 0.06
N PRO A 216 -7.51 -2.87 0.25
CA PRO A 216 -6.73 -2.27 -0.83
C PRO A 216 -6.41 -3.25 -1.98
N LYS A 217 -6.42 -4.56 -1.70
CA LYS A 217 -6.21 -5.60 -2.71
C LYS A 217 -7.42 -5.84 -3.60
N HIS A 218 -8.63 -5.46 -3.17
CA HIS A 218 -9.80 -5.42 -4.06
C HIS A 218 -9.72 -4.17 -4.92
N GLY A 219 -8.96 -4.28 -6.01
CA GLY A 219 -8.89 -3.24 -7.01
C GLY A 219 -10.28 -2.95 -7.56
N ARG A 220 -10.74 -1.70 -7.40
CA ARG A 220 -11.91 -1.07 -8.05
C ARG A 220 -13.23 -1.01 -7.26
N VAL A 221 -13.22 -0.68 -5.97
CA VAL A 221 -14.42 -0.08 -5.36
C VAL A 221 -14.27 1.44 -5.42
N ARG A 222 -15.09 2.13 -6.21
CA ARG A 222 -15.09 3.59 -6.27
C ARG A 222 -16.02 4.15 -5.20
N GLU A 223 -15.64 5.28 -4.64
CA GLU A 223 -16.46 6.05 -3.70
C GLU A 223 -17.79 6.39 -4.41
N GLY A 224 -18.89 5.78 -3.96
CA GLY A 224 -20.23 5.91 -4.57
C GLY A 224 -20.84 4.62 -5.16
N ASP A 225 -20.11 3.51 -5.24
CA ASP A 225 -20.70 2.23 -5.69
C ASP A 225 -21.60 1.61 -4.61
N PRO A 226 -22.85 1.18 -4.92
CA PRO A 226 -23.86 0.79 -3.92
C PRO A 226 -23.55 -0.50 -3.14
N THR A 227 -22.51 -1.25 -3.52
CA THR A 227 -21.93 -2.35 -2.74
C THR A 227 -20.74 -1.83 -1.94
N TYR A 228 -21.02 -0.98 -0.95
CA TYR A 228 -19.99 -0.32 -0.14
C TYR A 228 -19.21 -1.25 0.77
N ILE A 229 -19.83 -2.38 1.10
CA ILE A 229 -19.15 -3.55 1.64
C ILE A 229 -19.04 -4.51 0.46
N PRO A 230 -17.84 -4.74 -0.10
CA PRO A 230 -17.68 -5.83 -1.05
C PRO A 230 -18.13 -7.11 -0.36
N GLU A 231 -18.55 -8.14 -1.09
CA GLU A 231 -18.74 -9.50 -0.56
C GLU A 231 -17.52 -10.02 0.25
N SER A 232 -16.39 -9.29 0.22
CA SER A 232 -15.19 -9.46 1.02
C SER A 232 -15.31 -9.16 2.53
N TYR A 233 -16.39 -8.56 3.04
CA TYR A 233 -16.67 -8.55 4.49
C TYR A 233 -18.09 -9.08 4.69
N SER A 234 -18.20 -10.28 5.25
CA SER A 234 -19.49 -10.89 5.59
C SER A 234 -20.19 -9.99 6.62
N SER A 235 -21.20 -9.24 6.18
CA SER A 235 -21.83 -8.16 6.94
C SER A 235 -22.66 -8.59 8.16
N ARG A 236 -22.67 -9.88 8.52
CA ARG A 236 -23.39 -10.39 9.70
C ARG A 236 -22.76 -11.67 10.22
N ILE A 237 -21.88 -11.54 11.21
CA ILE A 237 -21.95 -12.46 12.35
C ILE A 237 -22.37 -11.60 13.53
N ASP A 238 -23.67 -11.33 13.60
CA ASP A 238 -24.27 -10.85 14.83
C ASP A 238 -24.18 -12.04 15.80
N LEU A 239 -23.17 -12.05 16.69
CA LEU A 239 -22.98 -13.09 17.71
C LEU A 239 -23.99 -12.96 18.86
N ARG A 240 -25.18 -12.42 18.59
CA ARG A 240 -26.32 -12.47 19.50
C ARG A 240 -26.96 -13.85 19.41
N THR A 241 -26.35 -14.83 20.04
CA THR A 241 -27.04 -16.07 20.40
C THR A 241 -27.70 -15.87 21.76
N GLU A 242 -29.03 -15.86 21.79
CA GLU A 242 -29.79 -16.12 23.02
C GLU A 242 -29.31 -17.49 23.57
N GLY A 243 -28.38 -17.49 24.53
CA GLY A 243 -28.01 -18.70 25.26
C GLY A 243 -26.53 -19.01 25.47
N ASP A 244 -25.58 -18.29 24.86
CA ASP A 244 -24.15 -18.45 25.15
C ASP A 244 -23.52 -17.15 25.65
N THR A 245 -22.83 -17.24 26.79
CA THR A 245 -22.13 -16.17 27.51
C THR A 245 -20.87 -15.71 26.79
N PHE A 246 -21.01 -15.06 25.64
CA PHE A 246 -20.14 -13.92 25.36
C PHE A 246 -20.74 -12.73 26.10
N PRO A 247 -20.01 -12.04 26.99
CA PRO A 247 -20.53 -10.79 27.52
C PRO A 247 -20.93 -9.94 26.32
N ASP A 248 -22.19 -9.51 26.34
CA ASP A 248 -22.90 -8.89 25.24
C ASP A 248 -22.01 -7.82 24.57
N GLU A 249 -22.14 -7.64 23.24
CA GLU A 249 -21.49 -6.58 22.43
C GLU A 249 -20.08 -6.87 21.87
N THR A 250 -19.71 -8.14 21.62
CA THR A 250 -18.50 -8.42 20.83
C THR A 250 -18.78 -8.34 19.31
N VAL A 251 -18.32 -7.29 18.64
CA VAL A 251 -18.30 -7.20 17.16
C VAL A 251 -17.03 -7.85 16.63
N ILE A 252 -17.16 -8.77 15.66
CA ILE A 252 -16.04 -9.35 14.92
C ILE A 252 -16.10 -8.91 13.46
N LEU A 253 -15.18 -8.06 13.03
CA LEU A 253 -15.00 -7.74 11.61
C LEU A 253 -13.96 -8.69 11.02
N ILE A 254 -14.36 -9.55 10.08
CA ILE A 254 -13.48 -10.53 9.42
C ILE A 254 -13.21 -10.06 8.00
N ASP A 255 -11.93 -9.85 7.67
CA ASP A 255 -11.50 -9.72 6.27
C ASP A 255 -11.67 -11.08 5.56
N ALA A 256 -12.58 -11.17 4.59
CA ALA A 256 -12.81 -12.42 3.86
C ALA A 256 -11.70 -12.74 2.85
N THR A 257 -10.77 -11.81 2.60
CA THR A 257 -9.57 -12.16 1.84
C THR A 257 -8.63 -12.98 2.72
N VAL A 258 -8.39 -14.21 2.28
CA VAL A 258 -7.43 -15.10 2.91
C VAL A 258 -6.03 -14.55 2.64
N HIS A 259 -5.36 -14.06 3.69
CA HIS A 259 -3.97 -13.62 3.61
C HIS A 259 -3.05 -14.81 3.84
N ARG A 260 -1.96 -14.91 3.08
CA ARG A 260 -0.82 -15.77 3.40
C ARG A 260 0.34 -14.85 3.74
N SER A 261 0.94 -15.07 4.91
CA SER A 261 2.13 -14.39 5.39
C SER A 261 3.09 -15.49 5.81
N ASP A 262 4.34 -15.34 5.41
CA ASP A 262 5.40 -16.27 5.79
C ASP A 262 5.68 -16.22 7.30
N ASP A 263 5.27 -15.14 7.97
CA ASP A 263 5.42 -14.96 9.42
C ASP A 263 4.42 -15.79 10.25
N ILE A 264 3.36 -16.32 9.64
CA ILE A 264 2.33 -17.12 10.32
C ILE A 264 2.38 -18.53 9.75
N ALA A 265 3.25 -19.35 10.33
CA ALA A 265 3.42 -20.74 9.97
C ALA A 265 2.63 -21.67 10.88
N ASP A 266 2.19 -22.80 10.33
CA ASP A 266 1.66 -23.93 11.08
C ASP A 266 2.71 -24.41 12.08
N PRO A 267 2.41 -24.43 13.39
CA PRO A 267 3.39 -24.87 14.39
C PRO A 267 3.81 -26.33 14.20
N GLN A 268 3.00 -27.16 13.53
CA GLN A 268 3.33 -28.56 13.24
C GLN A 268 4.07 -28.73 11.91
N THR A 269 3.64 -28.03 10.87
CA THR A 269 4.16 -28.25 9.51
C THR A 269 5.19 -27.22 9.05
N GLY A 270 5.34 -26.10 9.76
CA GLY A 270 6.20 -24.97 9.40
C GLY A 270 5.78 -24.26 8.11
N LYS A 271 4.66 -24.66 7.49
CA LYS A 271 4.17 -24.06 6.25
C LYS A 271 3.38 -22.80 6.54
N PRO A 272 3.48 -21.75 5.69
CA PRO A 272 2.68 -20.55 5.83
C PRO A 272 1.19 -20.89 5.79
N MET A 273 0.46 -20.46 6.81
CA MET A 273 -0.98 -20.71 6.93
C MET A 273 -1.79 -19.52 6.42
N PRO A 274 -2.94 -19.80 5.78
CA PRO A 274 -3.94 -18.77 5.52
C PRO A 274 -4.49 -18.20 6.84
N PHE A 275 -4.51 -16.88 6.97
CA PHE A 275 -5.11 -16.19 8.10
C PHE A 275 -6.03 -15.07 7.63
N CYS A 276 -7.00 -14.72 8.47
CA CYS A 276 -7.88 -13.57 8.26
C CYS A 276 -7.69 -12.61 9.43
N TYR A 277 -7.80 -11.31 9.14
CA TYR A 277 -7.82 -10.32 10.21
C TYR A 277 -9.22 -10.32 10.83
N ALA A 278 -9.28 -10.49 12.14
CA ALA A 278 -10.50 -10.38 12.92
C ALA A 278 -10.34 -9.24 13.92
N LEU A 279 -11.10 -8.15 13.77
CA LEU A 279 -11.16 -7.11 14.80
C LEU A 279 -12.19 -7.55 15.83
N ARG A 280 -11.76 -7.92 17.03
CA ARG A 280 -12.64 -8.20 18.16
C ARG A 280 -12.77 -6.94 19.02
N LEU A 281 -13.99 -6.42 19.17
CA LEU A 281 -14.27 -5.32 20.09
C LEU A 281 -14.89 -5.88 21.37
N ARG A 282 -14.45 -5.41 22.54
CA ARG A 282 -15.12 -5.65 23.82
C ARG A 282 -15.63 -4.30 24.36
N PRO A 283 -16.90 -4.21 24.79
CA PRO A 283 -17.49 -2.95 25.24
C PRO A 283 -16.95 -2.46 26.59
N ASP A 284 -16.48 -3.37 27.43
CA ASP A 284 -16.03 -3.13 28.81
C ASP A 284 -14.53 -2.83 28.93
N ALA A 285 -13.75 -3.06 27.87
CA ALA A 285 -12.29 -3.01 27.92
C ALA A 285 -11.71 -2.30 26.70
N GLN A 286 -11.62 -0.95 26.73
CA GLN A 286 -10.76 -0.06 25.90
C GLN A 286 -10.45 -0.52 24.46
N GLY A 287 -11.37 -1.24 23.81
CA GLY A 287 -11.19 -1.96 22.54
C GLY A 287 -9.81 -2.62 22.35
N GLN A 288 -9.56 -3.77 22.98
CA GLN A 288 -8.33 -4.50 22.66
C GLN A 288 -8.47 -5.22 21.30
N VAL A 289 -7.66 -4.85 20.31
CA VAL A 289 -7.54 -5.61 19.05
C VAL A 289 -6.99 -7.01 19.37
N VAL A 290 -7.89 -8.00 19.47
CA VAL A 290 -7.50 -9.38 19.84
C VAL A 290 -6.92 -10.12 18.64
N GLY A 291 -5.65 -9.82 18.33
CA GLY A 291 -4.71 -10.69 17.62
C GLY A 291 -5.13 -11.27 16.27
N TYR A 292 -4.24 -12.10 15.71
CA TYR A 292 -4.49 -12.84 14.49
C TYR A 292 -5.24 -14.11 14.84
N VAL A 293 -6.39 -14.37 14.20
CA VAL A 293 -7.08 -15.65 14.32
C VAL A 293 -6.85 -16.44 13.03
N PRO A 294 -6.27 -17.65 13.08
CA PRO A 294 -6.11 -18.49 11.89
C PRO A 294 -7.44 -18.67 11.16
N TYR A 295 -7.42 -18.61 9.83
CA TYR A 295 -8.66 -18.67 9.03
C TYR A 295 -9.48 -19.92 9.35
N VAL A 296 -8.82 -21.04 9.58
CA VAL A 296 -9.45 -22.31 9.95
C VAL A 296 -10.25 -22.19 11.25
N GLN A 297 -9.70 -21.54 12.29
CA GLN A 297 -10.41 -21.34 13.56
C GLN A 297 -11.61 -20.40 13.39
N VAL A 298 -11.49 -19.37 12.55
CA VAL A 298 -12.61 -18.50 12.21
C VAL A 298 -13.71 -19.30 11.52
N LEU A 299 -13.34 -20.13 10.54
CA LEU A 299 -14.28 -20.96 9.77
C LEU A 299 -14.96 -22.02 10.64
N GLU A 300 -14.20 -22.69 11.52
CA GLU A 300 -14.73 -23.65 12.49
C GLU A 300 -15.76 -23.00 13.41
N ARG A 301 -15.47 -21.79 13.92
CA ARG A 301 -16.42 -21.04 14.76
C ARG A 301 -17.67 -20.62 13.98
N ILE A 302 -17.53 -20.17 12.73
CA ILE A 302 -18.67 -19.84 11.85
C ILE A 302 -19.55 -21.07 11.63
N ASN A 303 -18.92 -22.22 11.36
CA ASN A 303 -19.64 -23.47 11.12
C ASN A 303 -20.34 -23.98 12.37
N GLU A 304 -19.70 -23.89 13.54
CA GLU A 304 -20.32 -24.27 14.81
C GLU A 304 -21.54 -23.38 15.13
N GLN A 305 -21.42 -22.08 14.90
CA GLN A 305 -22.54 -21.15 15.04
C GLN A 305 -23.72 -21.48 14.11
N ARG A 306 -23.44 -21.80 12.83
CA ARG A 306 -24.49 -22.28 11.92
C ARG A 306 -25.17 -23.55 12.41
N ARG A 307 -24.44 -24.47 13.05
CA ARG A 307 -25.03 -25.67 13.66
C ARG A 307 -25.92 -25.34 14.84
N ILE A 308 -25.50 -24.41 15.71
CA ILE A 308 -26.31 -23.96 16.86
C ILE A 308 -27.61 -23.32 16.37
N ILE A 309 -27.53 -22.37 15.43
CA ILE A 309 -28.71 -21.74 14.83
C ILE A 309 -29.64 -22.78 14.21
N GLY A 310 -29.09 -23.74 13.45
CA GLY A 310 -29.87 -24.83 12.87
C GLY A 310 -30.59 -25.69 13.93
N ARG A 311 -29.95 -25.95 15.08
CA ARG A 311 -30.57 -26.66 16.22
C ARG A 311 -31.70 -25.86 16.86
N VAL A 312 -31.50 -24.56 17.09
CA VAL A 312 -32.51 -23.68 17.69
C VAL A 312 -33.73 -23.55 16.78
N GLU A 313 -33.52 -23.32 15.48
CA GLU A 313 -34.61 -23.27 14.50
C GLU A 313 -35.35 -24.61 14.39
N GLY A 314 -34.61 -25.73 14.43
CA GLY A 314 -35.19 -27.07 14.47
C GLY A 314 -36.11 -27.27 15.68
N ASN A 315 -35.64 -26.94 16.88
CA ASN A 315 -36.42 -27.02 18.11
C ASN A 315 -37.66 -26.10 18.09
N ARG A 316 -37.54 -24.93 17.47
CA ARG A 316 -38.67 -24.00 17.32
C ARG A 316 -39.74 -24.55 16.37
N ARG A 317 -39.32 -25.29 15.32
CA ARG A 317 -40.25 -25.97 14.41
C ARG A 317 -40.94 -27.14 15.10
N THR A 318 -40.21 -27.98 15.86
CA THR A 318 -40.81 -29.10 16.59
C THR A 318 -41.81 -28.64 17.64
N HIS A 319 -41.51 -27.55 18.38
CA HIS A 319 -42.48 -26.95 19.30
C HIS A 319 -43.74 -26.41 18.59
N ARG A 320 -43.59 -25.79 17.41
CA ARG A 320 -44.74 -25.32 16.62
C ARG A 320 -45.57 -26.46 16.05
N SER A 321 -44.94 -27.56 15.63
CA SER A 321 -45.66 -28.72 15.07
C SER A 321 -46.26 -29.62 16.15
N GLY A 322 -45.66 -29.69 17.35
CA GLY A 322 -46.13 -30.50 18.47
C GLY A 322 -47.18 -29.81 19.35
N GLY A 323 -47.33 -28.49 19.27
CA GLY A 323 -48.37 -27.74 20.01
C GLY A 323 -49.77 -27.77 19.39
N GLY A 324 -49.98 -28.58 18.34
CA GLY A 324 -51.29 -28.78 17.70
C GLY A 324 -52.09 -29.94 18.28
N GLU A 325 -51.57 -30.65 19.28
CA GLU A 325 -52.35 -31.64 20.03
C GLU A 325 -53.22 -30.87 21.02
N SER A 326 -54.48 -30.69 20.62
CA SER A 326 -55.55 -30.01 21.34
C SER A 326 -55.38 -30.10 22.85
N ALA A 327 -55.03 -28.97 23.48
CA ALA A 327 -55.20 -28.83 24.92
C ALA A 327 -56.63 -29.29 25.26
N PRO A 328 -56.83 -30.22 26.21
CA PRO A 328 -58.16 -30.62 26.61
C PRO A 328 -58.94 -29.36 27.01
N PRO A 329 -60.23 -29.26 26.67
CA PRO A 329 -61.03 -28.09 26.97
C PRO A 329 -60.87 -27.78 28.47
N PRO A 330 -60.73 -26.50 28.85
CA PRO A 330 -60.55 -26.12 30.24
C PRO A 330 -61.74 -26.69 31.02
N SER A 331 -61.45 -27.66 31.90
CA SER A 331 -62.41 -28.17 32.86
C SER A 331 -62.93 -27.00 33.66
N GLU A 332 -64.25 -26.77 33.59
CA GLU A 332 -64.98 -25.71 34.28
C GLU A 332 -64.45 -25.56 35.71
N VAL A 333 -63.80 -24.42 35.98
CA VAL A 333 -63.45 -24.04 37.34
C VAL A 333 -64.76 -23.69 38.04
N PRO A 334 -65.15 -24.41 39.11
CA PRO A 334 -66.39 -24.10 39.83
C PRO A 334 -66.30 -22.69 40.39
N SER A 335 -67.30 -21.90 40.02
CA SER A 335 -67.49 -20.51 40.45
C SER A 335 -67.50 -20.43 41.99
N PRO A 336 -66.67 -19.58 42.61
CA PRO A 336 -66.69 -19.42 44.06
C PRO A 336 -68.03 -18.83 44.49
N ALA A 337 -68.77 -19.63 45.28
CA ALA A 337 -70.04 -19.24 45.87
C ALA A 337 -69.91 -17.91 46.64
N ALA A 338 -70.84 -17.01 46.34
CA ALA A 338 -70.96 -15.70 46.98
C ALA A 338 -71.10 -15.86 48.50
N ALA A 339 -70.15 -15.30 49.25
CA ALA A 339 -70.25 -15.14 50.69
C ALA A 339 -71.23 -14.01 51.00
N THR A 340 -72.33 -14.35 51.67
CA THR A 340 -73.31 -13.42 52.22
C THR A 340 -72.70 -12.65 53.40
N PRO A 341 -72.81 -11.31 53.47
CA PRO A 341 -72.43 -10.56 54.66
C PRO A 341 -73.54 -10.68 55.72
N GLN A 342 -73.21 -11.26 56.88
CA GLN A 342 -74.02 -11.08 58.09
C GLN A 342 -73.63 -9.74 58.72
N GLY A 343 -74.58 -8.81 58.74
CA GLY A 343 -74.53 -7.58 59.51
C GLY A 343 -75.87 -7.37 60.22
N GLU A 344 -75.76 -7.30 61.56
CA GLU A 344 -76.62 -6.70 62.61
C GLU A 344 -78.14 -6.92 62.63
#